data_AF-A0A536ZTR4-F1
#
_entry.id   AF-A0A536ZTR4-F1
#
_cell.length_a   1.000
_cell.length_b   1.000
_cell.length_c   1.000
_cell.angle_alpha   90.00
_cell.angle_beta   90.00
_cell.angle_gamma   90.00
#
_symmetry.space_group_name_H-M   'P 1'
#
loop_
_entity.id
_entity.type
_entity.pdbx_description
1 polymer ?
#
loop_
_entity_poly.entity_id
_entity_poly.type
_entity_poly.pdbx_seq_one_letter_code
_entity_poly.pdbx_strand_id
1 'polypeptide(L)' 'MEKRARFQSRWLPYALIAPQMVITLVFFFLPAGQAVYQSLMVQDAFGISTQFVWFDNFKDLFRNDEYLASFRVTA' A
#
# COMPACT_ATOMS: atom_id res chain seq x y z
N MET A 1 -11.94 -37.26 -24.52
CA MET A 1 -11.05 -37.27 -23.35
C MET A 1 -10.01 -36.18 -23.55
N GLU A 2 -10.26 -34.99 -23.04
CA GLU A 2 -9.35 -33.84 -23.21
C GLU A 2 -8.08 -34.08 -22.38
N LYS A 3 -6.95 -34.30 -23.05
CA LYS A 3 -5.66 -34.59 -22.42
C LYS A 3 -5.17 -33.32 -21.74
N ARG A 4 -5.60 -33.11 -20.49
CA ARG A 4 -5.08 -32.02 -19.64
C ARG A 4 -3.59 -32.27 -19.44
N ALA A 5 -2.76 -31.53 -20.17
CA ALA A 5 -1.32 -31.50 -19.99
C ALA A 5 -1.03 -30.94 -18.59
N ARG A 6 -0.98 -31.83 -17.59
CA ARG A 6 -0.50 -31.48 -16.26
C ARG A 6 1.01 -31.28 -16.39
N PHE A 7 1.48 -30.10 -16.05
CA PHE A 7 2.92 -29.84 -15.97
C PHE A 7 3.53 -30.87 -15.00
N GLN A 8 4.41 -31.72 -15.52
CA GLN A 8 5.07 -32.78 -14.76
C GLN A 8 6.08 -32.21 -13.75
N SER A 9 6.54 -30.98 -13.99
CA SER A 9 7.41 -30.20 -13.11
C SER A 9 6.59 -29.41 -12.09
N ARG A 10 6.88 -29.62 -10.80
CA ARG A 10 6.26 -28.88 -9.69
C ARG A 10 6.67 -27.42 -9.61
N TRP A 11 7.82 -27.03 -10.18
CA TRP A 11 8.37 -25.67 -10.04
C TRP A 11 8.01 -24.74 -11.20
N LEU A 12 7.75 -25.31 -12.39
CA LEU A 12 7.51 -24.55 -13.62
C LEU A 12 6.34 -23.54 -13.50
N PRO A 13 5.19 -23.88 -12.90
CA PRO A 13 4.09 -22.91 -12.73
C PRO A 13 4.49 -21.70 -11.86
N TYR A 14 5.32 -21.92 -10.84
CA TYR A 14 5.79 -20.85 -9.95
C TYR A 14 6.78 -19.93 -10.66
N ALA A 15 7.66 -20.47 -11.50
CA ALA A 15 8.57 -19.66 -12.31
C ALA A 15 7.82 -18.79 -13.34
N LEU A 16 6.72 -19.29 -13.90
CA LEU A 16 5.92 -18.54 -14.87
C LEU A 16 5.15 -17.38 -14.22
N ILE A 17 4.71 -17.52 -12.97
CA ILE A 17 4.03 -16.43 -12.24
C ILE A 17 5.01 -15.49 -11.52
N ALA A 18 6.25 -15.92 -11.29
CA ALA A 18 7.24 -15.14 -10.55
C ALA A 18 7.47 -13.72 -11.11
N PRO A 19 7.59 -13.47 -12.44
CA PRO A 19 7.77 -12.13 -12.96
C PRO A 19 6.62 -11.19 -12.57
N GLN A 20 5.38 -11.68 -12.66
CA GLN A 20 4.20 -10.91 -12.28
C GLN A 20 4.21 -10.61 -10.78
N MET A 21 4.49 -11.61 -9.94
CA MET A 21 4.58 -11.43 -8.49
C MET A 21 5.65 -10.40 -8.11
N VAL A 22 6.82 -10.43 -8.78
CA VAL A 22 7.89 -9.46 -8.56
C VAL A 22 7.42 -8.05 -8.89
N ILE A 23 6.73 -7.86 -10.02
CA ILE A 23 6.19 -6.54 -10.39
C ILE A 23 5.19 -6.07 -9.31
N THR A 24 4.26 -6.92 -8.88
CA THR A 24 3.31 -6.55 -7.83
C THR A 24 4.01 -6.20 -6.52
N LEU A 25 5.03 -6.96 -6.10
CA LEU A 25 5.76 -6.67 -4.86
C LEU A 25 6.50 -5.33 -4.95
N VAL A 26 7.19 -5.06 -6.05
CA VAL A 26 8.04 -3.86 -6.21
C VAL A 26 7.22 -2.61 -6.46
N PHE A 27 6.16 -2.69 -7.26
CA PHE A 27 5.41 -1.50 -7.70
C PHE A 27 4.12 -1.26 -6.93
N PHE A 28 3.62 -2.26 -6.19
CA PHE A 28 2.41 -2.10 -5.39
C PHE A 28 2.74 -2.17 -3.89
N PHE A 29 3.27 -3.29 -3.40
CA PHE A 29 3.46 -3.48 -1.96
C PHE A 29 4.56 -2.61 -1.37
N LEU A 30 5.68 -2.44 -2.06
CA LEU A 30 6.77 -1.60 -1.58
C LEU A 30 6.34 -0.13 -1.46
N PRO A 31 5.74 0.51 -2.49
CA PRO A 31 5.20 1.87 -2.35
C PRO A 31 4.08 1.99 -1.33
N ALA A 32 3.19 0.99 -1.23
CA ALA A 32 2.14 0.98 -0.20
C ALA A 32 2.75 0.97 1.22
N GLY A 33 3.78 0.16 1.45
CA GLY A 33 4.52 0.14 2.72
C GLY A 33 5.21 1.47 3.02
N GLN A 34 5.81 2.10 2.01
CA GLN A 34 6.38 3.44 2.13
C GLN A 34 5.32 4.47 2.52
N ALA A 35 4.13 4.44 1.90
CA ALA A 35 3.02 5.32 2.23
C ALA A 35 2.52 5.10 3.66
N VAL A 36 2.41 3.84 4.11
CA VAL A 36 2.04 3.53 5.50
C VAL A 36 3.07 4.09 6.47
N TYR A 37 4.38 3.91 6.21
CA TYR A 37 5.42 4.48 7.06
C TYR A 37 5.38 6.02 7.09
N GLN A 38 5.22 6.65 5.92
CA GLN A 38 5.09 8.10 5.79
C GLN A 38 3.83 8.64 6.46
N SER A 39 2.75 7.85 6.55
CA SER A 39 1.52 8.26 7.24
C SER A 39 1.70 8.49 8.74
N LEU A 40 2.75 7.91 9.35
CA LEU A 40 3.15 8.12 10.74
C LEU A 40 4.08 9.34 10.92
N MET A 41 4.39 10.04 9.83
CA MET A 41 5.24 11.20 9.79
C MET A 41 4.44 12.45 9.46
N VAL A 42 4.91 13.61 9.94
CA VAL A 42 4.41 14.92 9.54
C VAL A 42 5.55 15.70 8.92
N GLN A 43 5.27 16.28 7.77
CA GLN A 43 6.20 17.14 7.05
C GLN A 43 5.67 18.58 7.09
N ASP A 44 6.57 19.56 7.24
CA ASP A 44 6.17 20.96 7.16
C ASP A 44 5.67 21.36 5.77
N ALA A 45 5.02 22.52 5.68
CA ALA A 45 4.41 23.01 4.43
C ALA A 45 5.41 23.25 3.27
N PHE A 46 6.71 23.38 3.57
CA PHE A 46 7.78 23.57 2.60
C PHE A 46 8.61 22.30 2.34
N GLY A 47 8.31 21.20 3.03
CA GLY A 47 9.00 19.92 2.84
C GLY A 47 10.42 19.86 3.42
N ILE A 48 10.83 20.85 4.22
CA ILE A 48 12.23 21.00 4.65
C ILE A 48 12.55 20.08 5.83
N SER A 49 11.56 19.83 6.69
CA SER A 49 11.66 19.03 7.89
C SER A 49 10.54 17.99 7.94
N THR A 50 10.92 16.78 8.36
CA THR A 50 10.00 15.66 8.57
C THR A 50 10.21 15.12 9.98
N GLN A 51 9.11 14.97 10.71
CA GLN A 51 9.10 14.46 12.07
C GLN A 51 8.27 13.19 12.15
N PHE A 52 8.74 12.22 12.91
CA PHE A 52 8.00 11.00 13.18
C PHE A 52 7.08 11.22 14.39
N VAL A 53 5.77 11.14 14.18
CA VAL A 53 4.74 11.55 15.16
C VAL A 53 3.79 10.41 15.56
N TRP A 54 4.10 9.18 15.16
CA TRP A 54 3.25 8.00 15.40
C TRP A 54 1.80 8.21 14.93
N PHE A 55 0.88 8.47 15.85
CA PHE A 55 -0.56 8.59 15.58
C PHE A 55 -1.11 9.99 15.86
N ASP A 56 -0.25 10.96 16.18
CA ASP A 56 -0.70 12.31 16.56
C ASP A 56 -1.46 12.99 15.41
N ASN A 57 -0.96 12.90 14.19
CA ASN A 57 -1.63 13.41 12.99
C ASN A 57 -3.00 12.77 12.76
N PHE A 58 -3.17 11.47 13.05
CA PHE A 58 -4.46 10.81 12.93
C PHE A 58 -5.46 11.30 13.98
N LYS A 59 -5.02 11.50 15.23
CA LYS A 59 -5.88 12.07 16.28
C LYS A 59 -6.38 13.45 15.91
N ASP A 60 -5.50 14.29 15.38
CA ASP A 60 -5.88 15.65 14.94
C ASP A 60 -6.85 15.61 13.76
N LEU A 61 -6.61 14.71 12.80
CA LEU A 61 -7.46 14.51 11.64
C LEU A 61 -8.88 14.03 12.02
N PHE A 62 -8.99 13.07 12.94
CA PHE A 62 -10.28 12.57 13.42
C PHE A 62 -11.02 13.54 14.35
N ARG A 63 -10.34 14.55 14.91
CA ARG A 63 -10.96 15.64 15.69
C ARG A 63 -11.49 16.77 14.80
N ASN A 64 -11.17 16.76 13.51
CA ASN A 64 -11.62 17.79 12.59
C ASN A 64 -13.03 17.45 12.05
N ASP A 65 -14.03 18.24 12.46
CA ASP A 65 -15.41 18.09 12.05
C ASP A 65 -15.61 18.24 10.52
N GLU A 66 -14.82 19.10 9.86
CA GLU A 66 -14.87 19.26 8.40
C GLU A 66 -14.34 18.00 7.69
N TYR A 67 -13.27 17.41 8.22
CA TYR A 67 -12.73 16.16 7.69
C TYR A 67 -13.76 15.04 7.82
N LEU A 68 -14.40 14.89 8.98
CA LEU A 68 -15.46 13.90 9.19
C LEU A 68 -16.69 14.15 8.31
N ALA A 69 -17.05 15.41 8.09
CA ALA A 69 -18.13 15.78 7.18
C ALA A 69 -17.82 15.37 5.73
N SER A 70 -16.56 15.49 5.28
CA SER A 70 -16.16 15.09 3.92
C SER A 70 -16.37 13.60 3.62
N PHE A 71 -16.24 12.73 4.63
CA PHE A 71 -16.56 11.29 4.49
C PHE A 71 -18.03 11.07 4.19
N ARG A 72 -18.95 11.85 4.79
CA ARG A 72 -20.39 11.69 4.57
C ARG A 72 -20.84 12.13 3.17
N VAL A 73 -20.08 13.02 2.53
CA VAL A 73 -20.36 13.49 1.17
C VAL A 73 -19.78 12.53 0.13
N THR A 74 -18.68 11.86 0.45
CA THR A 74 -17.94 11.01 -0.48
C THR A 74 -18.34 9.53 -0.42
N ALA A 75 -18.77 9.03 0.75
CA ALA A 75 -19.21 7.65 0.96
C ALA A 75 -20.63 7.42 0.42
#